data_AF-A0AAD7VUC5-F1
#
_entry.id   AF-A0AAD7VUC5-F1
#
_cell.length_a   1.000
_cell.length_b   1.000
_cell.length_c   1.000
_cell.angle_alpha   90.00
_cell.angle_beta   90.00
_cell.angle_gamma   90.00
#
_symmetry.space_group_name_H-M   'P 1'
#
loop_
_entity.id
_entity.type
_entity.pdbx_description
1 polymer ?
#
loop_
_entity_poly.entity_id
_entity_poly.type
_entity_poly.pdbx_seq_one_letter_code
_entity_poly.pdbx_strand_id
1 'polypeptide(L)' 'MTTWDYSRPAKPNESERSTDGRNKIFYCKLCLNPSYSCQSLTSARYHLSHSHQIKVTDTETKAKRLRKIVYRIYRP' A
#
# COMPACT_ATOMS: atom_id res chain seq x y z
N MET A 1 -4.61 12.90 -3.19
CA MET A 1 -3.88 11.82 -3.87
C MET A 1 -3.91 10.58 -3.00
N THR A 2 -4.35 9.47 -3.56
CA THR A 2 -4.43 8.17 -2.88
C THR A 2 -3.28 7.26 -3.32
N THR A 3 -3.06 6.15 -2.62
CA THR A 3 -2.06 5.16 -3.02
C THR A 3 -2.29 4.66 -4.45
N TRP A 4 -3.56 4.49 -4.85
CA TRP A 4 -3.96 3.97 -6.16
C TRP A 4 -3.68 4.92 -7.32
N ASP A 5 -3.55 6.23 -7.09
CA ASP A 5 -3.12 7.20 -8.12
C ASP A 5 -1.71 6.89 -8.66
N TYR A 6 -0.90 6.19 -7.86
CA TYR A 6 0.45 5.73 -8.24
C TYR A 6 0.46 4.28 -8.73
N SER A 7 -0.71 3.66 -8.85
CA SER A 7 -0.85 2.33 -9.43
C SER A 7 -1.00 2.40 -10.95
N ARG A 8 -0.45 1.42 -11.66
CA ARG A 8 -0.75 1.14 -13.08
C ARG A 8 -1.67 -0.08 -13.20
N PRO A 9 -2.39 -0.25 -14.32
CA PRO A 9 -3.04 -1.50 -14.64
C PRO A 9 -2.03 -2.64 -14.79
N ALA A 10 -2.51 -3.87 -14.58
CA ALA A 10 -1.74 -5.08 -14.84
C ALA A 10 -1.45 -5.19 -16.35
N LYS A 11 -0.23 -5.64 -16.68
CA LYS A 11 0.12 -6.00 -18.06
C LYS A 11 -0.56 -7.33 -18.45
N PRO A 12 -0.62 -7.68 -19.75
CA PRO A 12 -1.24 -8.94 -20.20
C PRO A 12 -0.66 -10.21 -19.54
N ASN A 13 0.60 -10.16 -19.11
CA ASN A 13 1.29 -11.26 -18.43
C ASN A 13 1.28 -11.14 -16.89
N GLU A 14 0.53 -10.20 -16.32
CA GLU A 14 0.45 -9.95 -14.89
C GLU A 14 -0.97 -10.15 -14.37
N SER A 15 -1.12 -10.72 -13.18
CA SER A 15 -2.42 -10.92 -12.56
C SER A 15 -2.97 -9.63 -11.99
N GLU A 16 -4.19 -9.23 -12.36
CA GLU A 16 -4.81 -8.04 -11.76
C GLU A 16 -5.19 -8.23 -10.28
N ARG A 17 -5.43 -9.48 -9.88
CA ARG A 17 -5.83 -9.86 -8.52
C ARG A 17 -4.93 -10.95 -7.95
N SER A 18 -4.88 -11.01 -6.63
CA SER A 18 -4.26 -12.13 -5.90
C SER A 18 -4.84 -13.47 -6.35
N THR A 19 -4.12 -14.56 -6.10
CA THR A 19 -4.54 -15.94 -6.43
C THR A 19 -5.94 -16.29 -5.91
N ASP A 20 -6.33 -15.72 -4.78
CA ASP A 20 -7.65 -15.91 -4.14
C ASP A 20 -8.75 -15.01 -4.74
N GLY A 21 -8.42 -14.15 -5.71
CA GLY A 21 -9.36 -13.25 -6.41
C GLY A 21 -9.94 -12.11 -5.57
N ARG A 22 -9.66 -12.07 -4.26
CA ARG A 22 -10.25 -11.11 -3.31
C ARG A 22 -9.59 -9.74 -3.31
N ASN A 23 -8.27 -9.67 -3.50
CA ASN A 23 -7.51 -8.44 -3.38
C ASN A 23 -6.94 -8.01 -4.73
N LYS A 24 -7.08 -6.70 -5.04
CA LYS A 24 -6.45 -6.08 -6.20
C LYS A 24 -4.95 -5.93 -5.96
N ILE A 25 -4.14 -6.33 -6.93
CA ILE A 25 -2.68 -6.17 -6.85
C ILE A 25 -2.34 -4.72 -7.20
N PHE A 26 -1.55 -4.09 -6.33
CA PHE A 26 -0.96 -2.78 -6.60
C PHE A 26 0.29 -2.97 -7.44
N TYR A 27 0.30 -2.41 -8.65
CA TYR A 27 1.48 -2.31 -9.50
C TYR A 27 1.99 -0.89 -9.50
N CYS A 28 3.24 -0.65 -9.09
CA CYS A 28 3.79 0.70 -9.10
C CYS A 28 3.97 1.19 -10.54
N LYS A 29 3.42 2.37 -10.87
CA LYS A 29 3.60 2.97 -12.22
C LYS A 29 4.98 3.60 -12.42
N LEU A 30 5.69 3.89 -11.32
CA LEU A 30 6.99 4.55 -11.32
C LEU A 30 8.16 3.56 -11.39
N CYS A 31 7.91 2.28 -11.06
CA CYS A 31 8.90 1.21 -11.17
C CYS A 31 8.72 0.44 -12.48
N LEU A 32 9.57 0.73 -13.46
CA LEU A 32 9.58 0.05 -14.76
C LEU A 32 10.51 -1.16 -14.78
N ASN A 33 11.72 -1.05 -14.21
CA ASN A 33 12.70 -2.13 -14.12
C ASN A 33 13.59 -1.94 -12.86
N PRO A 34 13.49 -2.80 -11.83
CA PRO A 34 12.53 -3.90 -11.68
C PRO A 34 11.09 -3.40 -11.45
N SER A 35 10.10 -4.16 -11.94
CA SER A 35 8.68 -3.91 -11.64
C SER A 35 8.40 -4.21 -10.17
N TYR A 36 7.70 -3.31 -9.47
CA TYR A 36 7.26 -3.53 -8.10
C TYR A 36 5.76 -3.77 -8.05
N SER A 37 5.36 -4.86 -7.40
CA SER A 37 3.96 -5.19 -7.15
C SER A 37 3.74 -5.70 -5.73
N CYS A 38 2.61 -5.35 -5.13
CA CYS A 38 2.23 -5.86 -3.80
C CYS A 38 0.72 -6.01 -3.65
N GLN A 39 0.28 -6.85 -2.73
CA GLN A 39 -1.15 -7.12 -2.48
C GLN A 39 -1.73 -6.29 -1.34
N SER A 40 -0.88 -5.53 -0.62
CA SER A 40 -1.23 -4.80 0.59
C SER A 40 -1.01 -3.31 0.43
N LEU A 41 -2.00 -2.49 0.78
CA LEU A 41 -1.89 -1.03 0.76
C LEU A 41 -0.78 -0.49 1.67
N THR A 42 -0.52 -1.16 2.80
CA THR A 42 0.58 -0.80 3.70
C THR A 42 1.93 -0.90 2.99
N SER A 43 2.18 -2.01 2.28
CA SER A 43 3.41 -2.23 1.51
C SER A 43 3.51 -1.24 0.35
N ALA A 44 2.41 -0.97 -0.35
CA ALA A 44 2.37 0.02 -1.41
C ALA A 44 2.77 1.42 -0.91
N ARG A 45 2.23 1.87 0.23
CA ARG A 45 2.59 3.16 0.83
C ARG A 45 4.03 3.20 1.31
N TYR A 46 4.49 2.13 1.94
CA TYR A 46 5.87 2.01 2.37
C TYR A 46 6.83 2.14 1.18
N HIS A 47 6.55 1.41 0.10
CA HIS A 47 7.29 1.49 -1.16
C HIS A 47 7.27 2.90 -1.75
N LEU A 48 6.11 3.55 -1.87
CA LEU A 48 6.02 4.92 -2.36
C LEU A 48 6.87 5.89 -1.52
N SER A 49 6.84 5.76 -0.19
CA SER A 49 7.61 6.63 0.71
C SER A 49 9.11 6.35 0.67
N HIS A 50 9.55 5.11 0.51
CA HIS A 50 10.97 4.76 0.56
C HIS A 50 11.64 4.81 -0.82
N SER A 51 10.98 4.29 -1.85
CA SER A 51 11.53 4.20 -3.20
C SER A 51 11.29 5.47 -4.02
N HIS A 52 10.19 6.19 -3.76
CA HIS A 52 9.83 7.39 -4.53
C HIS A 52 9.73 8.66 -3.67
N GLN A 53 9.97 8.58 -2.36
CA GLN A 53 9.82 9.70 -1.41
C GLN A 53 8.40 10.32 -1.42
N ILE A 54 7.40 9.57 -1.89
CA ILE A 54 5.99 9.98 -1.96
C ILE A 54 5.29 9.56 -0.67
N LYS A 55 4.98 10.53 0.17
CA LYS A 55 4.19 10.30 1.39
C LYS A 55 2.70 10.38 1.06
N VAL A 56 2.07 9.23 0.95
CA VAL A 56 0.60 9.13 0.90
C VAL A 56 0.07 9.08 2.32
N THR A 57 -0.70 10.09 2.73
CA THR A 57 -1.39 10.11 4.02
C THR A 57 -2.46 9.01 4.05
N ASP A 58 -2.33 8.09 5.01
CA ASP A 58 -3.42 7.19 5.37
C ASP A 58 -4.55 8.06 5.93
N THR A 59 -5.73 8.02 5.32
CA THR A 59 -6.95 8.38 6.05
C THR A 59 -7.03 7.42 7.22
N GLU A 60 -6.66 7.88 8.42
CA GLU A 60 -6.48 7.05 9.62
C GLU A 60 -7.54 5.96 9.72
N THR A 61 -7.13 4.73 9.47
CA THR A 61 -8.01 3.58 9.71
C THR A 61 -8.32 3.47 11.21
N LYS A 62 -9.58 3.21 11.57
CA LYS A 62 -10.03 3.06 12.98
C LYS A 62 -9.10 2.15 13.82
N ALA A 63 -8.53 1.12 13.21
CA ALA A 63 -7.59 0.19 13.84
C ALA A 63 -6.29 0.86 14.34
N LYS A 64 -5.76 1.86 13.61
CA LYS A 64 -4.54 2.59 14.00
C LYS A 64 -4.79 3.51 15.19
N ARG A 65 -5.99 4.11 15.26
CA ARG A 65 -6.46 4.90 16.42
C ARG A 65 -6.53 4.05 17.68
N LEU A 66 -7.09 2.85 17.59
CA LEU A 66 -7.23 1.92 18.71
C LEU A 66 -5.88 1.47 19.28
N ARG A 67 -4.88 1.19 18.44
CA ARG A 67 -3.52 0.86 18.91
C ARG A 67 -2.89 2.00 19.70
N LYS A 68 -3.08 3.26 19.28
CA LYS A 68 -2.57 4.45 19.99
C LYS A 68 -3.21 4.61 21.38
N ILE A 69 -4.49 4.26 21.51
CA ILE A 69 -5.20 4.27 22.80
C ILE A 69 -4.64 3.20 23.73
N VAL A 70 -4.46 1.96 23.25
CA VAL A 70 -3.88 0.87 24.05
C VAL A 70 -2.47 1.25 24.53
N TYR A 71 -1.58 1.73 23.66
CA TYR A 71 -0.24 2.15 24.08
C TYR A 71 -0.22 3.25 25.16
N ARG A 72 -1.23 4.13 25.18
CA ARG A 72 -1.34 5.21 26.17
C ARG A 72 -1.86 4.72 27.53
N ILE A 73 -2.55 3.59 27.55
CA ILE A 73 -3.08 2.99 28.79
C ILE A 73 -2.02 2.09 29.46
N TYR A 74 -1.18 1.42 28.67
CA TYR A 74 -0.25 0.40 29.18
C TYR A 74 1.18 0.89 29.45
N ARG A 75 1.46 2.20 29.40
CA ARG A 75 2.75 2.76 29.78
C ARG A 75 2.56 3.86 30.83
N PRO A 76 2.69 3.55 32.15
CA PRO A 76 2.78 4.56 33.20
C PRO A 76 4.04 5.43 33.03
#